data_AF-A0A531KH21-F1
#
_entry.id   AF-A0A531KH21-F1
#
_cell.length_a   1.000
_cell.length_b   1.000
_cell.length_c   1.000
_cell.angle_alpha   90.00
_cell.angle_beta   90.00
_cell.angle_gamma   90.00
#
_symmetry.space_group_name_H-M   'P 1'
#
loop_
_entity.id
_entity.type
_entity.pdbx_description
1 polymer ?
#
loop_
_entity_poly.entity_id
_entity_poly.type
_entity_poly.pdbx_seq_one_letter_code
_entity_poly.pdbx_strand_id
1 'polypeptide(L)'
;VLDQCAYRVPSGHRLRIAVSNAYWPMIWPSPEPVRLDLSAATLKLPLRPLAQGHQVSFPTPEAAAPWATETIRAANSERRVDRDEKTGIVTLSIVDDFGEVRDLEHGLANGSIARETWTIHPDDPLSASGKTHWTQTLSRNGWSVRTETTAEMRSDAQSFMVNARIEAYEGENLV
;
A
#
# COMPACT_ATOMS: atom_id res chain seq x y z
N VAL A 1 -12.93 9.86 6.79
CA VAL A 1 -12.64 10.34 8.17
C VAL A 1 -11.21 10.86 8.15
N LEU A 2 -10.94 12.04 8.72
CA LEU A 2 -9.55 12.53 8.85
C LEU A 2 -8.88 11.82 10.01
N ASP A 3 -7.60 11.51 9.88
CA ASP A 3 -6.82 10.97 10.98
C ASP A 3 -6.80 11.97 12.15
N GLN A 4 -6.85 11.43 13.37
CA GLN A 4 -6.74 12.26 14.56
C GLN A 4 -5.31 12.80 14.66
N CYS A 5 -5.19 14.12 14.71
CA CYS A 5 -3.90 14.78 14.89
C CYS A 5 -3.98 15.92 15.91
N ALA A 6 -2.86 16.20 16.58
CA ALA A 6 -2.63 17.44 17.31
C ALA A 6 -1.47 18.17 16.64
N TYR A 7 -1.77 19.20 15.84
CA TYR A 7 -0.78 19.90 15.05
C TYR A 7 -0.76 21.41 15.36
N ARG A 8 0.45 21.98 15.43
CA ARG A 8 0.65 23.43 15.50
C ARG A 8 1.10 23.91 14.13
N VAL A 9 0.32 24.77 13.49
CA VAL A 9 0.70 25.43 12.22
C VAL A 9 1.68 26.56 12.53
N PRO A 10 2.96 26.50 12.11
CA PRO A 10 3.93 27.55 12.38
C PRO A 10 3.60 28.85 11.64
N SER A 11 4.19 29.96 12.08
CA SER A 11 4.11 31.24 11.36
C SER A 11 4.67 31.09 9.94
N GLY A 12 3.99 31.69 8.95
CA GLY A 12 4.33 31.57 7.53
C GLY A 12 3.80 30.31 6.83
N HIS A 13 3.31 29.31 7.57
CA HIS A 13 2.70 28.12 7.00
C HIS A 13 1.21 28.32 6.70
N ARG A 14 0.65 27.49 5.82
CA ARG A 14 -0.76 27.52 5.44
C ARG A 14 -1.37 26.12 5.50
N LEU A 15 -2.64 26.04 5.87
CA LEU A 15 -3.44 24.83 5.71
C LEU A 15 -3.91 24.74 4.25
N ARG A 16 -3.68 23.61 3.60
CA ARG A 16 -4.19 23.31 2.26
C ARG A 16 -5.29 22.26 2.37
N ILE A 17 -6.44 22.54 1.76
CA ILE A 17 -7.50 21.57 1.54
C ILE A 17 -7.43 21.16 0.07
N ALA A 18 -7.37 19.85 -0.19
CA ALA A 18 -7.48 19.27 -1.52
C ALA A 18 -8.69 18.35 -1.55
N VAL A 19 -9.53 18.49 -2.57
CA VAL A 19 -10.70 17.64 -2.79
C VAL A 19 -10.51 16.94 -4.13
N SER A 20 -10.70 15.62 -4.14
CA SER A 20 -10.64 14.79 -5.33
C SER A 20 -11.83 13.83 -5.30
N ASN A 21 -12.41 13.56 -6.47
CA ASN A 21 -13.44 12.54 -6.66
C ASN A 21 -12.86 11.18 -7.09
N ALA A 22 -11.55 11.10 -7.29
CA ALA A 22 -10.84 9.87 -7.63
C ALA A 22 -9.62 9.68 -6.71
N TYR A 23 -9.35 8.44 -6.31
CA TYR A 23 -8.16 8.08 -5.55
C TYR A 23 -7.53 6.79 -6.07
N TRP A 24 -7.34 6.72 -7.39
CA TRP A 24 -6.73 5.59 -8.06
C TRP A 24 -5.24 5.41 -7.68
N PRO A 25 -4.74 4.18 -7.47
CA PRO A 25 -5.45 2.90 -7.48
C PRO A 25 -6.05 2.49 -6.12
N MET A 26 -5.89 3.31 -5.07
CA MET A 26 -6.34 2.98 -3.70
C MET A 26 -7.85 2.75 -3.61
N ILE A 27 -8.63 3.47 -4.42
CA ILE A 27 -10.07 3.30 -4.56
C ILE A 27 -10.39 3.07 -6.03
N TRP A 28 -11.12 2.00 -6.32
CA TRP A 28 -11.56 1.67 -7.67
C TRP A 28 -12.47 2.76 -8.23
N PRO A 29 -12.37 3.13 -9.53
CA PRO A 29 -13.19 4.21 -10.09
C PRO A 29 -14.68 3.89 -10.08
N SER A 30 -15.51 4.94 -10.10
CA SER A 30 -16.93 4.81 -10.41
C SER A 30 -17.13 4.27 -11.84
N PRO A 31 -18.26 3.60 -12.15
CA PRO A 31 -18.49 3.01 -13.48
C PRO A 31 -18.64 4.05 -14.61
N GLU A 32 -18.82 5.32 -14.27
CA GLU A 32 -18.92 6.43 -15.21
C GLU A 32 -18.11 7.64 -14.72
N PRO A 33 -17.70 8.55 -15.62
CA PRO A 33 -17.06 9.81 -15.25
C PRO A 33 -17.98 10.66 -14.37
N VAL A 34 -17.52 11.02 -13.18
CA VAL A 34 -18.27 11.87 -12.25
C VAL A 34 -17.72 13.28 -12.29
N ARG A 35 -18.61 14.29 -12.32
CA ARG A 35 -18.26 15.69 -12.08
C ARG A 35 -18.62 16.06 -10.65
N LEU A 36 -17.70 16.69 -9.93
CA LEU A 36 -17.94 17.24 -8.60
C LEU A 36 -18.04 18.77 -8.68
N ASP A 37 -19.22 19.31 -8.36
CA ASP A 37 -19.43 20.76 -8.22
C ASP A 37 -19.50 21.13 -6.73
N LEU A 38 -18.56 21.96 -6.27
CA LEU A 38 -18.46 22.44 -4.90
C LEU A 38 -19.04 23.86 -4.82
N SER A 39 -20.25 24.00 -4.29
CA SER A 39 -20.91 25.31 -4.15
C SER A 39 -20.47 26.07 -2.89
N ALA A 40 -20.27 25.37 -1.78
CA ALA A 40 -19.74 25.92 -0.53
C ALA A 40 -19.04 24.83 0.29
N ALA A 41 -17.99 25.20 1.02
CA ALA A 41 -17.29 24.32 1.94
C ALA A 41 -16.98 25.07 3.24
N THR A 42 -17.07 24.39 4.38
CA THR A 42 -16.69 24.92 5.69
C THR A 42 -15.82 23.91 6.40
N LEU A 43 -14.63 24.34 6.83
CA LEU A 43 -13.75 23.53 7.67
C LEU A 43 -13.88 24.00 9.13
N LYS A 44 -14.35 23.10 10.00
CA LYS A 44 -14.38 23.33 11.45
C LYS A 44 -13.27 22.51 12.10
N LEU A 45 -12.27 23.19 12.66
CA LEU A 45 -11.18 22.56 13.39
C LEU A 45 -11.33 22.82 14.89
N PRO A 46 -11.23 21.79 15.75
CA PRO A 46 -11.14 21.99 17.18
C PRO A 46 -9.81 22.67 17.51
N LEU A 47 -9.86 23.87 18.07
CA LEU A 47 -8.69 24.58 18.56
C LEU A 47 -8.52 24.31 20.06
N ARG A 48 -7.35 23.80 20.44
CA ARG A 48 -6.96 23.66 21.85
C ARG A 48 -6.13 24.88 22.26
N PRO A 49 -6.23 25.35 23.52
CA PRO A 49 -5.25 26.27 24.09
C PRO A 49 -3.82 25.79 23.88
N LEU A 50 -2.91 26.75 23.72
CA LEU A 50 -1.49 26.47 23.52
C LEU A 50 -0.96 25.65 24.71
N ALA A 51 -0.37 24.47 24.43
CA ALA A 51 0.34 23.74 25.46
C ALA A 51 1.54 24.58 25.95
N GLN A 52 1.61 24.82 27.26
CA GLN A 52 2.72 25.53 27.92
C GLN A 52 3.83 24.58 28.38
N GLY A 53 3.65 23.27 28.17
CA GLY A 53 4.59 22.23 28.56
C GLY A 53 3.98 20.86 28.31
N HIS A 54 4.67 19.81 28.76
CA HIS A 54 4.16 18.45 28.73
C HIS A 54 2.92 18.34 29.64
N GLN A 55 1.75 18.08 29.05
CA GLN A 55 0.50 17.89 29.80
C GLN A 55 0.37 16.47 30.35
N VAL A 56 1.11 15.53 29.76
CA VAL A 56 1.17 14.12 30.14
C VAL A 56 2.64 13.73 30.12
N SER A 57 3.06 13.02 31.17
CA SER A 57 4.35 12.34 31.22
C SER A 57 4.09 10.85 31.14
N PHE A 58 4.73 10.19 30.17
CA PHE A 58 4.72 8.74 30.08
C PHE A 58 5.90 8.19 30.90
N PRO A 59 5.78 6.97 31.45
CA PRO A 59 6.96 6.26 31.96
C PRO A 59 7.98 6.07 30.83
N THR A 60 9.22 5.74 31.21
CA THR A 60 10.24 5.32 30.24
C THR A 60 9.66 4.23 29.34
N PRO A 61 9.88 4.30 28.01
CA PRO A 61 9.41 3.27 27.10
C PRO A 61 9.88 1.88 27.54
N GLU A 62 8.94 0.95 27.60
CA GLU A 62 9.24 -0.47 27.73
C GLU A 62 9.31 -1.07 26.33
N ALA A 63 10.42 -1.73 26.01
CA ALA A 63 10.61 -2.40 24.73
C ALA A 63 11.31 -3.73 24.97
N ALA A 64 10.93 -4.75 24.18
CA ALA A 64 11.70 -5.98 24.09
C ALA A 64 13.09 -5.68 23.51
N ALA A 65 14.04 -6.61 23.74
CA ALA A 65 15.30 -6.57 23.02
C ALA A 65 15.02 -6.55 21.50
N PRO A 66 15.78 -5.78 20.70
CA PRO A 66 15.61 -5.78 19.25
C PRO A 66 15.67 -7.19 18.70
N TRP A 67 14.82 -7.46 17.71
CA TRP A 67 14.82 -8.75 17.04
C TRP A 67 16.20 -9.02 16.43
N ALA A 68 16.86 -10.08 16.90
CA ALA A 68 18.20 -10.43 16.48
C ALA A 68 18.12 -11.18 15.14
N THR A 69 18.44 -10.48 14.05
CA THR A 69 18.34 -11.02 12.69
C THR A 69 19.63 -10.88 11.89
N GLU A 70 19.85 -11.82 10.99
CA GLU A 70 20.79 -11.70 9.86
C GLU A 70 20.01 -11.32 8.60
N THR A 71 20.41 -10.26 7.92
CA THR A 71 19.85 -9.90 6.61
C THR A 71 20.42 -10.82 5.54
N ILE A 72 19.57 -11.66 4.94
CA ILE A 72 19.94 -12.50 3.79
C ILE A 72 19.83 -11.69 2.50
N ARG A 73 18.78 -10.89 2.39
CA ARG A 73 18.48 -10.09 1.21
C ARG A 73 17.89 -8.75 1.64
N ALA A 74 18.46 -7.66 1.14
CA ALA A 74 17.97 -6.32 1.47
C ALA A 74 16.57 -6.08 0.89
N ALA A 75 15.76 -5.31 1.62
CA ALA A 75 14.50 -4.80 1.12
C ALA A 75 14.75 -3.75 0.02
N ASN A 76 13.82 -3.67 -0.93
CA ASN A 76 13.82 -2.68 -2.00
C ASN A 76 12.38 -2.33 -2.38
N SER A 77 12.10 -1.09 -2.74
CA SER A 77 10.78 -0.67 -3.19
C SER A 77 10.92 0.21 -4.41
N GLU A 78 10.15 -0.10 -5.44
CA GLU A 78 10.07 0.68 -6.68
C GLU A 78 8.62 0.95 -7.04
N ARG A 79 8.34 2.18 -7.45
CA ARG A 79 7.06 2.58 -8.02
C ARG A 79 7.33 3.36 -9.29
N ARG A 80 6.75 2.89 -10.41
CA ARG A 80 6.91 3.53 -11.71
C ARG A 80 5.54 3.85 -12.31
N VAL A 81 5.38 5.07 -12.77
CA VAL A 81 4.20 5.50 -13.53
C VAL A 81 4.63 5.75 -14.96
N ASP A 82 4.09 4.94 -15.86
CA ASP A 82 4.27 5.07 -17.31
C ASP A 82 2.99 5.62 -17.93
N ARG A 83 3.13 6.51 -18.92
CA ARG A 83 2.03 7.03 -19.73
C ARG A 83 2.35 6.78 -21.20
N ASP A 84 1.50 6.00 -21.85
CA ASP A 84 1.61 5.77 -23.29
C ASP A 84 0.94 6.92 -24.04
N GLU A 85 1.73 7.74 -24.73
CA GLU A 85 1.23 8.92 -25.47
C GLU A 85 0.35 8.53 -26.67
N LYS A 86 0.52 7.34 -27.23
CA LYS A 86 -0.27 6.86 -28.36
C LYS A 86 -1.64 6.38 -27.92
N THR A 87 -1.70 5.65 -26.81
CA THR A 87 -2.95 5.02 -26.33
C THR A 87 -3.63 5.77 -25.20
N GLY A 88 -2.95 6.71 -24.54
CA GLY A 88 -3.45 7.44 -23.37
C GLY A 88 -3.44 6.62 -22.07
N ILE A 89 -3.07 5.34 -22.10
CA ILE A 89 -3.10 4.45 -20.93
C ILE A 89 -2.02 4.87 -19.93
N VAL A 90 -2.42 4.95 -18.66
CA VAL A 90 -1.53 5.14 -17.52
C VAL A 90 -1.34 3.79 -16.84
N THR A 91 -0.08 3.40 -16.64
CA THR A 91 0.30 2.17 -15.92
C THR A 91 1.10 2.52 -14.68
N LEU A 92 0.67 2.07 -13.51
CA LEU A 92 1.42 2.09 -12.27
C LEU A 92 1.94 0.69 -11.98
N SER A 93 3.26 0.52 -12.02
CA SER A 93 3.96 -0.70 -11.61
C SER A 93 4.54 -0.50 -10.21
N ILE A 94 4.29 -1.44 -9.31
CA ILE A 94 4.83 -1.43 -7.95
C ILE A 94 5.58 -2.74 -7.73
N VAL A 95 6.80 -2.65 -7.22
CA VAL A 95 7.54 -3.79 -6.68
C VAL A 95 7.93 -3.43 -5.26
N ASP A 96 7.26 -4.03 -4.29
CA ASP A 96 7.58 -3.88 -2.87
C ASP A 96 8.23 -5.18 -2.38
N ASP A 97 9.56 -5.17 -2.36
CA ASP A 97 10.37 -6.26 -1.90
C ASP A 97 10.75 -6.05 -0.42
N PHE A 98 10.18 -6.85 0.47
CA PHE A 98 10.39 -6.71 1.90
C PHE A 98 11.71 -7.32 2.38
N GLY A 99 12.54 -7.81 1.44
CA GLY A 99 13.80 -8.46 1.74
C GLY A 99 13.62 -9.87 2.27
N GLU A 100 14.69 -10.39 2.86
CA GLU A 100 14.70 -11.67 3.56
C GLU A 100 15.62 -11.58 4.77
N VAL A 101 15.10 -11.99 5.93
CA VAL A 101 15.83 -11.98 7.18
C VAL A 101 15.76 -13.35 7.84
N ARG A 102 16.87 -13.75 8.47
CA ARG A 102 16.97 -14.95 9.31
C ARG A 102 16.95 -14.56 10.77
N ASP A 103 16.02 -15.17 11.50
CA ASP A 103 16.03 -15.13 12.96
C ASP A 103 17.26 -15.87 13.52
N LEU A 104 18.04 -15.20 14.37
CA LEU A 104 19.28 -15.77 14.92
C LEU A 104 19.07 -16.74 16.10
N GLU A 105 17.87 -16.77 16.70
CA GLU A 105 17.54 -17.69 17.78
C GLU A 105 17.13 -19.07 17.24
N HIS A 106 16.21 -19.09 16.27
CA HIS A 106 15.65 -20.34 15.74
C HIS A 106 15.98 -20.63 14.27
N GLY A 107 16.73 -19.77 13.60
CA GLY A 107 17.30 -20.00 12.26
C GLY A 107 16.29 -19.98 11.10
N LEU A 108 15.07 -19.49 11.32
CA LEU A 108 14.07 -19.39 10.25
C LEU A 108 14.34 -18.14 9.42
N ALA A 109 14.52 -18.32 8.12
CA ALA A 109 14.51 -17.25 7.15
C ALA A 109 13.07 -17.00 6.67
N ASN A 110 12.69 -15.74 6.59
CA ASN A 110 11.41 -15.32 6.02
C ASN A 110 11.64 -14.17 5.05
N GLY A 111 10.99 -14.26 3.89
CA GLY A 111 11.05 -13.23 2.86
C GLY A 111 9.70 -13.05 2.19
N SER A 112 9.48 -11.85 1.64
CA SER A 112 8.31 -11.61 0.83
C SER A 112 8.53 -10.51 -0.19
N ILE A 113 7.79 -10.59 -1.30
CA ILE A 113 7.79 -9.58 -2.35
C ILE A 113 6.39 -9.48 -2.97
N ALA A 114 5.95 -8.24 -3.13
CA ALA A 114 4.70 -7.88 -3.80
C ALA A 114 5.01 -7.23 -5.13
N ARG A 115 4.28 -7.64 -6.17
CA ARG A 115 4.36 -7.05 -7.51
C ARG A 115 2.95 -6.68 -7.94
N GLU A 116 2.75 -5.43 -8.28
CA GLU A 116 1.44 -4.93 -8.68
C GLU A 116 1.54 -4.17 -10.00
N THR A 117 0.48 -4.27 -10.80
CA THR A 117 0.32 -3.51 -12.03
C THR A 117 -1.12 -3.02 -12.12
N TRP A 118 -1.26 -1.71 -12.12
CA TRP A 118 -2.55 -1.03 -12.22
C TRP A 118 -2.59 -0.22 -13.51
N THR A 119 -3.58 -0.45 -14.36
CA THR A 119 -3.73 0.25 -15.65
C THR A 119 -5.08 0.94 -15.73
N ILE A 120 -5.12 2.13 -16.33
CA ILE A 120 -6.37 2.85 -16.59
C ILE A 120 -6.17 3.87 -17.73
N HIS A 121 -7.18 4.05 -18.56
CA HIS A 121 -7.30 5.19 -19.46
C HIS A 121 -8.02 6.35 -18.73
N PRO A 122 -7.45 7.57 -18.67
CA PRO A 122 -8.03 8.68 -17.90
C PRO A 122 -9.48 9.04 -18.24
N ASP A 123 -9.88 8.86 -19.50
CA ASP A 123 -11.22 9.19 -19.98
C ASP A 123 -12.22 8.01 -19.93
N ASP A 124 -11.76 6.81 -19.56
CA ASP A 124 -12.61 5.61 -19.49
C ASP A 124 -12.39 4.87 -18.16
N PRO A 125 -13.22 5.12 -17.13
CA PRO A 125 -13.03 4.49 -15.83
C PRO A 125 -13.25 2.97 -15.84
N LEU A 126 -13.97 2.43 -16.82
CA LEU A 126 -14.18 0.98 -16.96
C LEU A 126 -12.96 0.26 -17.53
N SER A 127 -12.00 0.99 -18.08
CA SER A 127 -10.71 0.45 -18.51
C SER A 127 -9.77 0.08 -17.33
N ALA A 128 -10.17 0.41 -16.10
CA ALA A 128 -9.40 0.08 -14.90
C ALA A 128 -9.12 -1.43 -14.81
N SER A 129 -7.85 -1.78 -14.61
CA SER A 129 -7.41 -3.16 -14.40
C SER A 129 -6.33 -3.18 -13.32
N GLY A 130 -6.44 -4.13 -12.42
CA GLY A 130 -5.44 -4.41 -11.39
C GLY A 130 -4.91 -5.82 -11.50
N LYS A 131 -3.61 -6.00 -11.32
CA LYS A 131 -2.95 -7.29 -11.18
C LYS A 131 -2.02 -7.25 -9.99
N THR A 132 -2.06 -8.29 -9.16
CA THR A 132 -1.14 -8.46 -8.05
C THR A 132 -0.53 -9.85 -8.12
N HIS A 133 0.72 -9.94 -7.69
CA HIS A 133 1.48 -11.17 -7.53
C HIS A 133 2.30 -11.05 -6.25
N TRP A 134 2.02 -11.90 -5.27
CA TRP A 134 2.72 -11.93 -4.00
C TRP A 134 3.45 -13.26 -3.83
N THR A 135 4.72 -13.19 -3.46
CA THR A 135 5.52 -14.34 -3.07
C THR A 135 5.85 -14.23 -1.59
N GLN A 136 5.60 -15.27 -0.79
CA GLN A 136 6.16 -15.40 0.57
C GLN A 136 6.99 -16.66 0.66
N THR A 137 8.15 -16.58 1.29
CA THR A 137 9.07 -17.70 1.50
C THR A 137 9.36 -17.90 2.97
N LEU A 138 9.47 -19.16 3.37
CA LEU A 138 10.02 -19.56 4.66
C LEU A 138 11.06 -20.66 4.41
N SER A 139 12.20 -20.60 5.08
CA SER A 139 13.19 -21.67 5.00
C SER A 139 13.99 -21.85 6.30
N ARG A 140 14.36 -23.10 6.60
CA ARG A 140 15.17 -23.46 7.77
C ARG A 140 15.73 -24.87 7.62
N ASN A 141 17.02 -25.07 7.86
CA ASN A 141 17.65 -26.40 7.98
C ASN A 141 17.32 -27.39 6.84
N GLY A 142 17.34 -26.91 5.59
CA GLY A 142 17.02 -27.72 4.40
C GLY A 142 15.53 -27.86 4.08
N TRP A 143 14.64 -27.42 4.97
CA TRP A 143 13.21 -27.25 4.68
C TRP A 143 12.96 -25.88 4.07
N SER A 144 12.08 -25.82 3.06
CA SER A 144 11.60 -24.57 2.48
C SER A 144 10.14 -24.70 2.04
N VAL A 145 9.40 -23.63 2.21
CA VAL A 145 8.05 -23.48 1.65
C VAL A 145 7.90 -22.12 1.02
N ARG A 146 7.05 -22.05 0.00
CA ARG A 146 6.71 -20.81 -0.70
C ARG A 146 5.22 -20.77 -0.96
N THR A 147 4.62 -19.60 -0.80
CA THR A 147 3.29 -19.33 -1.34
C THR A 147 3.40 -18.30 -2.44
N GLU A 148 2.63 -18.54 -3.50
CA GLU A 148 2.43 -17.60 -4.59
C GLU A 148 0.94 -17.27 -4.63
N THR A 149 0.60 -15.99 -4.52
CA THR A 149 -0.77 -15.53 -4.76
C THR A 149 -0.79 -14.60 -5.95
N THR A 150 -1.76 -14.80 -6.83
CA THR A 150 -2.02 -13.88 -7.93
C THR A 150 -3.47 -13.46 -7.87
N ALA A 151 -3.75 -12.19 -8.14
CA ALA A 151 -5.11 -11.72 -8.34
C ALA A 151 -5.15 -10.75 -9.51
N GLU A 152 -6.22 -10.83 -10.31
CA GLU A 152 -6.57 -9.88 -11.34
C GLU A 152 -7.97 -9.36 -11.07
N MET A 153 -8.16 -8.06 -11.20
CA MET A 153 -9.43 -7.39 -11.02
C MET A 153 -9.68 -6.45 -12.21
N ARG A 154 -10.92 -6.46 -12.69
CA ARG A 154 -11.50 -5.47 -13.62
C ARG A 154 -12.92 -5.15 -13.17
N SER A 155 -13.55 -4.15 -13.79
CA SER A 155 -14.97 -3.85 -13.62
C SER A 155 -15.66 -3.58 -14.96
N ASP A 156 -16.92 -3.94 -15.06
CA ASP A 156 -17.85 -3.31 -16.00
C ASP A 156 -18.76 -2.34 -15.23
N ALA A 157 -19.80 -1.82 -15.89
CA ALA A 157 -20.70 -0.85 -15.28
C ALA A 157 -21.50 -1.39 -14.07
N GLN A 158 -21.60 -2.71 -13.92
CA GLN A 158 -22.49 -3.36 -12.95
C GLN A 158 -21.75 -4.31 -12.01
N SER A 159 -20.57 -4.79 -12.37
CA SER A 159 -19.91 -5.90 -11.69
C SER A 159 -18.39 -5.76 -11.67
N PHE A 160 -17.80 -6.32 -10.62
CA PHE A 160 -16.37 -6.60 -10.55
C PHE A 160 -16.12 -8.02 -11.02
N MET A 161 -15.11 -8.20 -11.86
CA MET A 161 -14.61 -9.52 -12.24
C MET A 161 -13.26 -9.70 -11.58
N VAL A 162 -13.20 -10.65 -10.64
CA VAL A 162 -12.01 -10.95 -9.86
C VAL A 162 -11.63 -12.40 -10.14
N ASN A 163 -10.39 -12.61 -10.53
CA ASN A 163 -9.78 -13.93 -10.62
C ASN A 163 -8.61 -13.96 -9.65
N ALA A 164 -8.53 -14.97 -8.80
CA ALA A 164 -7.44 -15.14 -7.87
C ALA A 164 -7.00 -16.59 -7.81
N ARG A 165 -5.71 -16.79 -7.60
CA ARG A 165 -5.08 -18.10 -7.45
C ARG A 165 -4.09 -18.05 -6.31
N ILE A 166 -4.09 -19.11 -5.50
CA ILE A 166 -3.08 -19.38 -4.50
C ILE A 166 -2.42 -20.71 -4.84
N GLU A 167 -1.10 -20.74 -4.78
CA GLU A 167 -0.27 -21.93 -4.91
C GLU A 167 0.64 -22.02 -3.69
N ALA A 168 0.73 -23.21 -3.11
CA ALA A 168 1.64 -23.49 -2.00
C ALA A 168 2.66 -24.53 -2.45
N TYR A 169 3.91 -24.36 -2.05
CA TYR A 169 5.01 -25.22 -2.43
C TYR A 169 5.76 -25.70 -1.19
N GLU A 170 6.12 -26.98 -1.17
CA GLU A 170 7.19 -27.52 -0.33
C GLU A 170 8.39 -27.84 -1.22
N GLY A 171 9.51 -27.13 -1.01
CA GLY A 171 10.55 -27.02 -2.02
C GLY A 171 9.98 -26.49 -3.34
N GLU A 172 10.11 -27.28 -4.41
CA GLU A 172 9.57 -26.97 -5.74
C GLU A 172 8.28 -27.76 -6.07
N ASN A 173 7.78 -28.56 -5.13
CA ASN A 173 6.58 -29.36 -5.34
C ASN A 173 5.34 -28.56 -4.94
N LEU A 174 4.40 -28.39 -5.88
CA LEU A 174 3.07 -27.81 -5.62
C LEU A 174 2.24 -28.78 -4.76
N VAL A 175 1.67 -28.28 -3.66
CA VAL A 175 0.86 -29.04 -2.69
C VAL A 175 -0.56 -28.54 -2.58
#